data_AF-A0A382G5Z0-F1
#
_entry.id   AF-A0A382G5Z0-F1
#
_cell.length_a   1.000
_cell.length_b   1.000
_cell.length_c   1.000
_cell.angle_alpha   90.00
_cell.angle_beta   90.00
_cell.angle_gamma   90.00
#
_symmetry.space_group_name_H-M   'P 1'
#
loop_
_entity.id
_entity.type
_entity.pdbx_description
1 polymer ?
#
loop_
_entity_poly.entity_id
_entity_poly.type
_entity_poly.pdbx_seq_one_letter_code
_entity_poly.pdbx_strand_id
1 'polypeptide(L)'
;MKLLKTKLDGAFIIDLEKSEDERGFFSNVWNNKMFQQNNLNVDISESNLAFNKKKGTIRGLHYQSAPYEGTKLVRCTRGRIWDVILDLRPDSKTFKEWYDVELSYDNYKANYVPKGCAHGYQTLEDNSEVFYLNSQVYNPDSGKGVNYSDPAFNISFPLKVTAISKKDSSWQLFKL
;
A
#
# COMPACT_ATOMS: atom_id res chain seq x y z
N MET A 1 -1.18 19.05 2.89
CA MET A 1 -1.58 17.71 2.43
C MET A 1 -3.02 17.45 2.83
N LYS A 2 -3.76 16.68 2.04
CA LYS A 2 -5.18 16.35 2.30
C LYS A 2 -5.35 14.85 2.50
N LEU A 3 -6.13 14.45 3.50
CA LEU A 3 -6.53 13.06 3.71
C LEU A 3 -7.92 12.84 3.10
N LEU A 4 -7.99 11.92 2.15
CA LEU A 4 -9.24 11.50 1.53
C LEU A 4 -9.64 10.16 2.13
N LYS A 5 -10.86 10.10 2.69
CA LYS A 5 -11.42 8.87 3.24
C LYS A 5 -11.62 7.85 2.13
N THR A 6 -11.43 6.59 2.49
CA THR A 6 -11.68 5.45 1.60
C THR A 6 -12.88 4.66 2.13
N LYS A 7 -13.25 3.57 1.45
CA LYS A 7 -14.29 2.68 1.96
C LYS A 7 -13.81 1.79 3.11
N LEU A 8 -12.49 1.65 3.32
CA LEU A 8 -11.94 0.86 4.43
C LEU A 8 -11.67 1.73 5.64
N ASP A 9 -12.12 1.30 6.81
CA ASP A 9 -11.96 2.09 8.03
C ASP A 9 -10.47 2.28 8.39
N GLY A 10 -10.06 3.52 8.62
CA GLY A 10 -8.67 3.88 8.92
C GLY A 10 -7.70 3.90 7.73
N ALA A 11 -8.14 3.57 6.51
CA ALA A 11 -7.32 3.73 5.30
C ALA A 11 -7.62 5.07 4.61
N PHE A 12 -6.57 5.72 4.11
CA PHE A 12 -6.66 7.06 3.51
C PHE A 12 -5.82 7.16 2.24
N ILE A 13 -6.35 7.87 1.25
CA ILE A 13 -5.54 8.39 0.15
C ILE A 13 -5.03 9.76 0.58
N ILE A 14 -3.72 9.98 0.48
CA ILE A 14 -3.10 11.26 0.77
C ILE A 14 -2.82 11.99 -0.54
N ASP A 15 -3.37 13.19 -0.65
CA ASP A 15 -3.09 14.11 -1.76
C ASP A 15 -2.18 15.26 -1.31
N LEU A 16 -1.30 15.69 -2.20
CA LEU A 16 -0.33 16.73 -1.89
C LEU A 16 -0.92 18.12 -2.08
N GLU A 17 -0.61 19.00 -1.13
CA GLU A 17 -0.77 20.43 -1.34
C GLU A 17 0.57 20.97 -1.79
N LYS A 18 0.64 21.38 -3.05
CA LYS A 18 1.87 21.79 -3.71
C LYS A 18 2.03 23.30 -3.60
N SER A 19 3.22 23.73 -3.17
CA SER A 19 3.66 25.12 -3.32
C SER A 19 4.51 25.19 -4.58
N GLU A 20 3.98 25.80 -5.63
CA GLU A 20 4.60 25.82 -6.97
C GLU A 20 5.35 27.14 -7.22
N ASP A 21 6.48 27.04 -7.91
CA ASP A 21 7.25 28.16 -8.46
C ASP A 21 7.99 27.73 -9.75
N GLU A 22 8.82 28.59 -10.33
CA GLU A 22 9.52 28.32 -11.60
C GLU A 22 10.47 27.11 -11.56
N ARG A 23 10.83 26.61 -10.37
CA ARG A 23 11.70 25.44 -10.18
C ARG A 23 10.92 24.12 -10.14
N GLY A 24 9.58 24.18 -10.01
CA GLY A 24 8.70 23.04 -9.81
C GLY A 24 7.78 23.24 -8.61
N PHE A 25 7.70 22.26 -7.70
CA PHE A 25 6.92 22.41 -6.48
C PHE A 25 7.62 21.80 -5.26
N PHE A 26 7.29 22.34 -4.09
CA PHE A 26 7.64 21.77 -2.79
C PHE A 26 6.38 21.34 -2.05
N SER A 27 6.41 20.19 -1.37
CA SER A 27 5.26 19.70 -0.61
C SER A 27 5.67 18.75 0.51
N ASN A 28 4.94 18.79 1.62
CA ASN A 28 5.07 17.81 2.70
C ASN A 28 4.43 16.48 2.29
N VAL A 29 5.26 15.44 2.20
CA VAL A 29 4.82 14.08 1.85
C VAL A 29 4.40 13.23 3.06
N TRP A 30 4.83 13.65 4.24
CA TRP A 30 4.45 13.14 5.55
C TRP A 30 4.53 14.28 6.56
N ASN A 31 3.62 14.31 7.55
CA ASN A 31 3.60 15.35 8.58
C ASN A 31 3.06 14.77 9.88
N ASN A 32 3.92 14.71 10.91
CA ASN A 32 3.58 14.16 12.22
C ASN A 32 2.30 14.79 12.81
N LYS A 33 2.24 16.13 12.87
CA LYS A 33 1.10 16.85 13.46
C LYS A 33 -0.21 16.53 12.75
N MET A 34 -0.21 16.47 11.42
CA MET A 34 -1.40 16.13 10.63
C MET A 34 -1.86 14.70 10.92
N PHE A 35 -0.93 13.75 10.99
CA PHE A 35 -1.25 12.35 11.31
C PHE A 35 -1.82 12.23 12.74
N GLN A 36 -1.19 12.87 13.74
CA GLN A 36 -1.70 12.90 15.12
C GLN A 36 -3.12 13.48 15.21
N GLN A 37 -3.37 14.62 14.54
CA GLN A 37 -4.69 15.27 14.54
C GLN A 37 -5.79 14.39 13.93
N ASN A 38 -5.43 13.43 13.09
CA ASN A 38 -6.35 12.48 12.47
C ASN A 38 -6.31 11.09 13.12
N ASN A 39 -5.67 10.95 14.29
CA ASN A 39 -5.49 9.70 15.03
C ASN A 39 -4.79 8.59 14.20
N LEU A 40 -3.86 9.00 13.32
CA LEU A 40 -3.03 8.09 12.54
C LEU A 40 -1.69 7.84 13.24
N ASN A 41 -1.11 6.66 13.02
CA ASN A 41 0.21 6.33 13.54
C ASN A 41 1.28 7.25 12.94
N VAL A 42 2.14 7.82 13.80
CA VAL A 42 3.23 8.72 13.43
C VAL A 42 4.60 8.07 13.45
N ASP A 43 4.71 6.83 13.91
CA ASP A 43 5.97 6.12 13.96
C ASP A 43 6.41 5.74 12.55
N ILE A 44 7.70 5.95 12.28
CA ILE A 44 8.39 5.47 11.08
C ILE A 44 9.65 4.76 11.58
N SER A 45 9.64 3.44 11.48
CA SER A 45 10.76 2.59 11.92
C SER A 45 11.63 2.14 10.76
N GLU A 46 11.06 2.04 9.56
CA GLU A 46 11.76 1.58 8.37
C GLU A 46 11.23 2.28 7.12
N SER A 47 12.11 2.48 6.14
CA SER A 47 11.71 2.86 4.79
C SER A 47 12.25 1.85 3.79
N ASN A 48 11.48 1.60 2.74
CA ASN A 48 11.87 0.65 1.70
C ASN A 48 11.63 1.23 0.31
N LEU A 49 12.36 0.72 -0.67
CA LEU A 49 12.17 1.01 -2.09
C LEU A 49 12.06 -0.32 -2.84
N ALA A 50 11.03 -0.45 -3.66
CA ALA A 50 10.85 -1.56 -4.58
C ALA A 50 10.91 -1.07 -6.01
N PHE A 51 12.00 -1.41 -6.71
CA PHE A 51 12.11 -1.23 -8.15
C PHE A 51 11.52 -2.44 -8.89
N ASN A 52 10.74 -2.18 -9.92
CA ASN A 52 10.05 -3.19 -10.72
C ASN A 52 10.34 -2.99 -12.20
N LYS A 53 11.01 -3.96 -12.81
CA LYS A 53 11.45 -3.86 -14.21
C LYS A 53 10.29 -3.87 -15.21
N LYS A 54 9.26 -4.70 -14.96
CA LYS A 54 8.21 -5.01 -15.93
C LYS A 54 6.85 -4.49 -15.48
N LYS A 55 6.08 -3.94 -16.42
CA LYS A 55 4.63 -3.74 -16.35
C LYS A 55 3.92 -5.09 -16.11
N GLY A 56 2.91 -5.09 -15.26
CA GLY A 56 2.17 -6.29 -14.86
C GLY A 56 2.84 -7.11 -13.75
N THR A 57 3.90 -6.59 -13.10
CA THR A 57 4.51 -7.21 -11.93
C THR A 57 3.56 -7.09 -10.74
N ILE A 58 3.28 -8.18 -10.04
CA ILE A 58 2.56 -8.17 -8.76
C ILE A 58 3.52 -8.37 -7.59
N ARG A 59 3.32 -7.60 -6.52
CA ARG A 59 3.84 -7.87 -5.18
C ARG A 59 2.71 -7.84 -4.17
N GLY A 60 2.66 -8.83 -3.29
CA GLY A 60 1.62 -8.90 -2.27
C GLY A 60 0.55 -9.98 -2.51
N LEU A 61 -0.51 -9.99 -1.71
CA LEU A 61 -0.76 -9.03 -0.62
C LEU A 61 -0.02 -9.41 0.67
N HIS A 62 0.55 -8.44 1.39
CA HIS A 62 1.38 -8.66 2.56
C HIS A 62 0.92 -7.87 3.79
N TYR A 63 1.02 -8.51 4.95
CA TYR A 63 0.85 -7.89 6.27
C TYR A 63 1.77 -8.57 7.29
N GLN A 64 1.93 -7.96 8.46
CA GLN A 64 2.59 -8.59 9.61
C GLN A 64 1.53 -8.92 10.66
N SER A 65 1.64 -10.10 11.28
CA SER A 65 0.80 -10.49 12.40
C SER A 65 1.30 -9.91 13.73
N ALA A 66 0.47 -9.98 14.76
CA ALA A 66 0.84 -9.59 16.12
C ALA A 66 2.15 -10.26 16.58
N PRO A 67 2.99 -9.55 17.35
CA PRO A 67 2.85 -8.16 17.83
C PRO A 67 3.42 -7.09 16.87
N TYR A 68 3.75 -7.45 15.62
CA TYR A 68 4.50 -6.59 14.69
C TYR A 68 3.60 -5.93 13.64
N GLU A 69 2.29 -5.83 13.87
CA GLU A 69 1.42 -5.19 12.89
C GLU A 69 1.76 -3.69 12.81
N GLY A 70 2.04 -3.23 11.60
CA GLY A 70 2.41 -1.86 11.33
C GLY A 70 1.47 -1.21 10.32
N THR A 71 1.53 0.12 10.30
CA THR A 71 0.95 0.93 9.24
C THR A 71 1.98 1.15 8.15
N LYS A 72 1.51 1.41 6.93
CA LYS A 72 2.36 1.72 5.78
C LYS A 72 1.89 3.01 5.14
N LEU A 73 2.83 3.85 4.70
CA LEU A 73 2.55 4.92 3.74
C LEU A 73 3.25 4.57 2.43
N VAL A 74 2.46 4.30 1.40
CA VAL A 74 2.93 3.77 0.11
C VAL A 74 2.84 4.86 -0.95
N ARG A 75 3.89 5.01 -1.76
CA ARG A 75 3.93 5.96 -2.87
C ARG A 75 4.59 5.36 -4.09
N CYS A 76 4.15 5.77 -5.27
CA CYS A 76 4.89 5.53 -6.50
C CYS A 76 5.79 6.75 -6.79
N THR A 77 7.10 6.55 -6.77
CA THR A 77 8.09 7.63 -7.00
C THR A 77 8.61 7.67 -8.43
N ARG A 78 8.29 6.64 -9.24
CA ARG A 78 8.57 6.56 -10.66
C ARG A 78 7.57 5.62 -11.32
N GLY A 79 7.04 5.98 -12.49
CA GLY A 79 6.06 5.18 -13.21
C GLY A 79 4.68 5.19 -12.55
N ARG A 80 3.96 4.07 -12.65
CA ARG A 80 2.56 3.94 -12.22
C ARG A 80 2.28 2.55 -11.65
N ILE A 81 1.50 2.49 -10.57
CA ILE A 81 1.03 1.24 -9.97
C ILE A 81 -0.47 1.29 -9.66
N TRP A 82 -1.10 0.13 -9.70
CA TRP A 82 -2.42 -0.15 -9.15
C TRP A 82 -2.25 -0.71 -7.75
N ASP A 83 -2.43 0.13 -6.74
CA ASP A 83 -2.20 -0.19 -5.33
C ASP A 83 -3.47 -0.68 -4.66
N VAL A 84 -3.40 -1.74 -3.86
CA VAL A 84 -4.56 -2.41 -3.25
C VAL A 84 -4.36 -2.58 -1.75
N ILE A 85 -5.42 -2.29 -0.99
CA ILE A 85 -5.53 -2.63 0.43
C ILE A 85 -6.69 -3.61 0.61
N LEU A 86 -6.46 -4.67 1.36
CA LEU A 86 -7.45 -5.66 1.80
C LEU A 86 -7.55 -5.64 3.33
N ASP A 87 -8.76 -5.49 3.86
CA ASP A 87 -9.00 -5.48 5.29
C ASP A 87 -9.13 -6.91 5.86
N LEU A 88 -8.20 -7.29 6.72
CA LEU A 88 -8.18 -8.61 7.38
C LEU A 88 -8.41 -8.52 8.89
N ARG A 89 -8.90 -7.39 9.40
CA ARG A 89 -9.20 -7.20 10.83
C ARG A 89 -10.54 -7.87 11.15
N PRO A 90 -10.59 -8.91 12.01
CA PRO A 90 -11.84 -9.64 12.26
C PRO A 90 -12.98 -8.79 12.82
N ASP A 91 -12.65 -7.77 13.64
CA ASP A 91 -13.62 -6.88 14.27
C ASP A 91 -14.00 -5.66 13.40
N SER A 92 -13.46 -5.56 12.17
CA SER A 92 -13.74 -4.45 11.27
C SER A 92 -15.09 -4.62 10.57
N LYS A 93 -15.84 -3.52 10.47
CA LYS A 93 -17.07 -3.45 9.66
C LYS A 93 -16.82 -3.67 8.17
N THR A 94 -15.57 -3.53 7.74
CA THR A 94 -15.13 -3.72 6.35
C THR A 94 -14.26 -4.98 6.20
N PHE A 95 -14.36 -5.94 7.13
CA PHE A 95 -13.62 -7.20 7.03
C PHE A 95 -13.86 -7.90 5.68
N LYS A 96 -12.77 -8.34 5.04
CA LYS A 96 -12.70 -8.93 3.69
C LYS A 96 -13.02 -7.98 2.53
N GLU A 97 -13.34 -6.71 2.80
CA GLU A 97 -13.42 -5.69 1.76
C GLU A 97 -12.02 -5.23 1.36
N TRP A 98 -11.89 -4.84 0.09
CA TRP A 98 -10.67 -4.26 -0.46
C TRP A 98 -10.99 -3.08 -1.35
N TYR A 99 -10.06 -2.14 -1.48
CA TYR A 99 -10.14 -1.09 -2.49
C TYR A 99 -8.79 -0.90 -3.17
N ASP A 100 -8.84 -0.27 -4.33
CA ASP A 100 -7.68 0.09 -5.11
C ASP A 100 -7.52 1.62 -5.26
N VAL A 101 -6.29 2.03 -5.56
CA VAL A 101 -5.97 3.38 -5.99
C VAL A 101 -4.79 3.36 -6.94
N GLU A 102 -4.87 4.13 -8.02
CA GLU A 102 -3.70 4.36 -8.85
C GLU A 102 -2.75 5.34 -8.16
N LEU A 103 -1.50 4.91 -7.93
CA LEU A 103 -0.41 5.76 -7.44
C LEU A 103 0.61 5.94 -8.56
N SER A 104 1.06 7.17 -8.76
CA SER A 104 1.97 7.47 -9.85
C SER A 104 2.92 8.63 -9.57
N TYR A 105 3.98 8.68 -10.37
CA TYR A 105 4.95 9.78 -10.37
C TYR A 105 4.28 11.14 -10.57
N ASP A 106 3.25 11.20 -11.40
CA ASP A 106 2.57 12.43 -11.85
C ASP A 106 1.37 12.82 -10.97
N ASN A 107 0.68 11.86 -10.34
CA ASN A 107 -0.42 12.17 -9.43
C ASN A 107 0.04 12.44 -8.00
N TYR A 108 1.25 12.01 -7.63
CA TYR A 108 1.91 12.20 -6.34
C TYR A 108 1.12 11.71 -5.12
N LYS A 109 0.08 10.91 -5.32
CA LYS A 109 -0.74 10.38 -4.23
C LYS A 109 0.07 9.40 -3.39
N ALA A 110 -0.33 9.26 -2.14
CA ALA A 110 0.10 8.17 -1.27
C ALA A 110 -1.10 7.37 -0.78
N ASN A 111 -0.88 6.10 -0.45
CA ASN A 111 -1.88 5.25 0.19
C ASN A 111 -1.45 4.92 1.62
N TYR A 112 -2.27 5.31 2.59
CA TYR A 112 -2.08 4.96 4.00
C TYR A 112 -2.79 3.65 4.31
N VAL A 113 -2.00 2.62 4.60
CA VAL A 113 -2.44 1.28 4.96
C VAL A 113 -2.50 1.18 6.50
N PRO A 114 -3.68 0.96 7.10
CA PRO A 114 -3.79 0.80 8.54
C PRO A 114 -3.27 -0.57 9.01
N LYS A 115 -2.91 -0.65 10.30
CA LYS A 115 -2.52 -1.90 10.97
C LYS A 115 -3.57 -2.99 10.71
N GLY A 116 -3.11 -4.21 10.43
CA GLY A 116 -3.96 -5.39 10.24
C GLY A 116 -4.59 -5.51 8.85
N CYS A 117 -4.36 -4.57 7.95
CA CYS A 117 -4.70 -4.72 6.54
C CYS A 117 -3.53 -5.31 5.75
N ALA A 118 -3.84 -6.12 4.73
CA ALA A 118 -2.88 -6.58 3.74
C ALA A 118 -2.77 -5.58 2.59
N HIS A 119 -1.56 -5.44 2.06
CA HIS A 119 -1.24 -4.48 1.00
C HIS A 119 -0.45 -5.14 -0.12
N GLY A 120 -0.72 -4.72 -1.36
CA GLY A 120 0.07 -5.10 -2.52
C GLY A 120 -0.29 -4.23 -3.71
N TYR A 121 0.36 -4.48 -4.84
CA TYR A 121 0.16 -3.67 -6.04
C TYR A 121 0.50 -4.43 -7.32
N GLN A 122 -0.02 -3.93 -8.44
CA GLN A 122 0.40 -4.31 -9.78
C GLN A 122 1.05 -3.12 -10.48
N THR A 123 2.22 -3.29 -11.10
CA THR A 123 2.82 -2.23 -11.92
C THR A 123 2.04 -2.02 -13.22
N LEU A 124 1.76 -0.76 -13.56
CA LEU A 124 1.09 -0.37 -14.80
C LEU A 124 2.07 0.04 -15.89
N GLU A 125 3.33 0.25 -15.53
CA GLU A 125 4.43 0.64 -16.41
C GLU A 125 5.74 -0.09 -16.07
N ASP A 126 6.61 -0.21 -17.06
CA ASP A 126 7.98 -0.70 -16.86
C ASP A 126 8.77 0.28 -15.98
N ASN A 127 9.79 -0.23 -15.28
CA ASN A 127 10.69 0.57 -14.44
C ASN A 127 9.97 1.43 -13.38
N SER A 128 8.89 0.88 -12.79
CA SER A 128 8.15 1.54 -11.72
C SER A 128 8.82 1.38 -10.36
N GLU A 129 8.86 2.45 -9.57
CA GLU A 129 9.40 2.48 -8.21
C GLU A 129 8.30 2.75 -7.19
N VAL A 130 8.30 1.94 -6.13
CA VAL A 130 7.38 2.09 -5.00
C VAL A 130 8.17 2.33 -3.72
N PHE A 131 7.88 3.42 -3.04
CA PHE A 131 8.51 3.84 -1.80
C PHE A 131 7.55 3.64 -0.63
N TYR A 132 8.11 3.22 0.51
CA TYR A 132 7.38 2.86 1.71
C TYR A 132 7.95 3.61 2.91
N LEU A 133 7.07 4.14 3.76
CA LEU A 133 7.37 4.39 5.16
C LEU A 133 6.56 3.39 6.00
N ASN A 134 7.21 2.64 6.87
CA ASN A 134 6.58 1.63 7.71
C ASN A 134 6.74 2.00 9.18
N SER A 135 5.69 1.79 9.97
CA SER A 135 5.72 2.05 11.42
C SER A 135 6.28 0.90 12.25
N GLN A 136 6.74 -0.17 11.60
CA GLN A 136 7.34 -1.35 12.22
C GLN A 136 8.47 -1.86 11.33
N VAL A 137 9.51 -2.42 11.94
CA VAL A 137 10.61 -3.08 11.23
C VAL A 137 10.12 -4.41 10.66
N TYR A 138 10.64 -4.80 9.49
CA TYR A 138 10.37 -6.11 8.93
C TYR A 138 10.72 -7.25 9.92
N ASN A 139 9.75 -8.13 10.17
CA ASN A 139 9.96 -9.38 10.90
C ASN A 139 9.54 -10.57 10.02
N PRO A 140 10.46 -11.46 9.64
CA PRO A 140 10.17 -12.54 8.71
C PRO A 140 9.17 -13.58 9.25
N ASP A 141 9.16 -13.80 10.56
CA ASP A 141 8.31 -14.80 11.22
C ASP A 141 6.85 -14.32 11.35
N SER A 142 6.65 -13.01 11.50
CA SER A 142 5.34 -12.38 11.53
C SER A 142 4.80 -12.04 10.13
N GLY A 143 5.66 -12.04 9.12
CA GLY A 143 5.28 -11.77 7.73
C GLY A 143 4.31 -12.80 7.18
N LYS A 144 3.08 -12.38 6.90
CA LYS A 144 2.03 -13.17 6.26
C LYS A 144 1.70 -12.60 4.89
N GLY A 145 1.02 -13.40 4.07
CA GLY A 145 0.46 -12.92 2.83
C GLY A 145 -0.80 -13.64 2.42
N VAL A 146 -1.48 -13.01 1.48
CA VAL A 146 -2.70 -13.48 0.85
C VAL A 146 -2.40 -13.64 -0.64
N ASN A 147 -2.92 -14.72 -1.21
CA ASN A 147 -2.80 -14.97 -2.64
C ASN A 147 -3.52 -13.85 -3.42
N TYR A 148 -2.84 -13.21 -4.36
CA TYR A 148 -3.41 -12.08 -5.11
C TYR A 148 -4.65 -12.46 -5.94
N SER A 149 -4.75 -13.74 -6.35
CA SER A 149 -5.85 -14.28 -7.15
C SER A 149 -6.84 -15.10 -6.31
N ASP A 150 -6.87 -14.89 -5.00
CA ASP A 150 -7.75 -15.62 -4.11
C ASP A 150 -9.23 -15.31 -4.40
N PRO A 151 -10.04 -16.31 -4.76
CA PRO A 151 -11.46 -16.10 -5.07
C PRO A 151 -12.28 -15.64 -3.86
N ALA A 152 -11.79 -15.81 -2.62
CA ALA A 152 -12.46 -15.33 -1.43
C ALA A 152 -12.57 -13.80 -1.38
N PHE A 153 -11.68 -13.08 -2.06
CA PHE A 153 -11.66 -11.62 -2.11
C PHE A 153 -11.99 -11.04 -3.48
N ASN A 154 -11.78 -11.83 -4.55
CA ASN A 154 -12.09 -11.45 -5.93
C ASN A 154 -11.50 -10.08 -6.35
N ILE A 155 -10.22 -9.86 -6.01
CA ILE A 155 -9.51 -8.62 -6.28
C ILE A 155 -9.25 -8.48 -7.77
N SER A 156 -9.71 -7.38 -8.35
CA SER A 156 -9.57 -7.10 -9.79
C SER A 156 -8.30 -6.31 -10.06
N PHE A 157 -7.24 -7.00 -10.50
CA PHE A 157 -6.04 -6.36 -11.04
C PHE A 157 -6.20 -6.08 -12.55
N PRO A 158 -5.85 -4.87 -13.03
CA PRO A 158 -6.22 -4.43 -14.38
C PRO A 158 -5.45 -5.09 -15.53
N LEU A 159 -4.30 -5.71 -15.25
CA LEU A 159 -3.44 -6.32 -16.28
C LEU A 159 -3.21 -7.81 -16.03
N LYS A 160 -2.83 -8.53 -17.09
CA LYS A 160 -2.26 -9.88 -16.96
C LYS A 160 -0.97 -9.82 -16.15
N VAL A 161 -0.78 -10.78 -15.24
CA VAL A 161 0.44 -10.88 -14.44
C VAL A 161 1.60 -11.32 -15.32
N THR A 162 2.66 -10.52 -15.35
CA THR A 162 3.87 -10.79 -16.15
C THR A 162 5.05 -11.24 -15.29
N ALA A 163 5.03 -10.91 -14.00
CA ALA A 163 6.03 -11.30 -13.02
C ALA A 163 5.41 -11.34 -11.61
N ILE A 164 5.77 -12.36 -10.84
CA ILE A 164 5.40 -12.53 -9.44
C ILE A 164 6.48 -13.36 -8.76
N SER A 165 6.73 -13.11 -7.47
CA SER A 165 7.72 -13.89 -6.71
C SER A 165 7.21 -15.29 -6.42
N LYS A 166 8.12 -16.27 -6.26
CA LYS A 166 7.74 -17.63 -5.83
C LYS A 166 6.95 -17.61 -4.52
N LYS A 167 7.39 -16.77 -3.57
CA LYS A 167 6.73 -16.58 -2.27
C LYS A 167 5.28 -16.12 -2.47
N ASP A 168 5.06 -15.08 -3.28
CA ASP A 168 3.72 -14.52 -3.51
C ASP A 168 2.79 -15.46 -4.26
N SER A 169 3.31 -16.22 -5.23
CA SER A 169 2.55 -17.26 -5.92
C SER A 169 2.23 -18.48 -5.06
N SER A 170 2.88 -18.63 -3.91
CA SER A 170 2.77 -19.83 -3.05
C SER A 170 1.85 -19.65 -1.84
N TRP A 171 1.32 -18.44 -1.62
CA TRP A 171 0.36 -18.21 -0.55
C TRP A 171 -0.87 -19.10 -0.74
N GLN A 172 -1.26 -19.76 0.34
CA GLN A 172 -2.45 -20.60 0.38
C GLN A 172 -3.70 -19.73 0.26
N LEU A 173 -4.76 -20.31 -0.32
CA LEU A 173 -6.06 -19.67 -0.36
C LEU A 173 -6.61 -19.49 1.05
N PHE A 174 -7.30 -18.38 1.25
CA PHE A 174 -7.98 -18.04 2.47
C PHE A 174 -9.06 -19.08 2.73
N LYS A 175 -8.96 -19.76 3.88
CA LYS A 175 -9.98 -20.72 4.29
C LYS A 175 -11.20 -19.92 4.75
N LEU A 176 -12.32 -20.14 4.08
CA LEU A 176 -13.63 -19.56 4.43
C LEU A 176 -14.07 -20.00 5.83
#